data_AF-A0A453IK00-F1
#
_entry.id   AF-A0A453IK00-F1
#
_cell.length_a   1.000
_cell.length_b   1.000
_cell.length_c   1.000
_cell.angle_alpha   90.00
_cell.angle_beta   90.00
_cell.angle_gamma   90.00
#
_symmetry.space_group_name_H-M   'P 1'
#
loop_
_entity.id
_entity.type
_entity.pdbx_description
1 polymer ?
#
loop_
_entity_poly.entity_id
_entity_poly.type
_entity_poly.pdbx_seq_one_letter_code
_entity_poly.pdbx_strand_id
1 'polypeptide(L)' 'MASPSPAPATLLAVCALLAAMALFQGARAQQLSPAYYDESCPHVYDTVRRVIQEARTADPRILANLVRLQFHDC' A
#
# COMPACT_ATOMS: atom_id res chain seq x y z
N MET A 1 -46.72 20.59 -0.36
CA MET A 1 -46.16 19.97 0.86
C MET A 1 -44.69 20.35 0.90
N ALA A 2 -44.33 21.37 1.68
CA ALA A 2 -42.96 21.86 1.76
C ALA A 2 -42.18 20.97 2.73
N SER A 3 -41.16 20.27 2.25
CA SER A 3 -40.26 19.50 3.12
C SER A 3 -39.54 20.46 4.07
N PRO A 4 -39.40 20.13 5.37
CA PRO A 4 -38.69 20.98 6.30
C PRO A 4 -37.21 21.06 5.91
N SER A 5 -36.71 22.29 5.75
CA SER A 5 -35.29 22.56 5.55
C SER A 5 -34.52 22.09 6.80
N PRO A 6 -33.39 21.38 6.65
CA PRO A 6 -32.58 20.99 7.79
C PRO A 6 -32.11 22.24 8.54
N ALA A 7 -32.28 22.24 9.87
CA ALA A 7 -31.81 23.34 10.71
C ALA A 7 -30.28 23.51 10.55
N PRO A 8 -29.73 24.72 10.64
CA PRO A 8 -28.29 24.95 10.51
C PRO A 8 -27.46 24.09 11.50
N ALA A 9 -28.02 23.79 12.67
CA ALA A 9 -27.43 22.90 13.66
C ALA A 9 -27.31 21.44 13.19
N THR A 10 -28.29 20.91 12.44
CA THR A 10 -28.21 19.54 11.90
C THR A 10 -27.17 19.46 10.80
N LEU A 11 -27.02 20.50 9.98
CA LEU A 11 -25.98 20.58 8.96
C LEU A 11 -24.57 20.57 9.59
N LEU A 12 -24.36 21.37 10.64
CA LEU A 12 -23.08 21.43 11.37
C LEU A 12 -22.72 20.10 12.05
N ALA A 13 -23.71 19.43 12.67
CA ALA A 13 -23.51 18.13 13.29
C ALA A 13 -23.12 17.05 12.26
N VAL A 14 -23.75 17.05 11.09
CA VAL A 14 -23.40 16.14 9.99
C VAL A 14 -21.98 16.42 9.49
N CYS A 15 -21.60 17.69 9.28
CA CYS A 15 -20.23 18.05 8.88
C CYS A 15 -19.18 17.61 9.91
N ALA A 16 -19.45 17.80 11.20
CA ALA A 16 -18.56 17.37 12.28
C ALA A 16 -18.38 15.85 12.33
N LEU A 17 -19.45 15.08 12.13
CA LEU A 17 -19.40 13.62 12.06
C LEU A 17 -18.60 13.12 10.84
N LEU A 18 -18.81 13.73 9.67
CA LEU A 18 -18.05 13.39 8.46
C LEU A 18 -16.56 13.71 8.60
N ALA A 19 -16.23 14.88 9.18
CA ALA A 19 -14.86 15.25 9.49
C ALA A 19 -14.22 14.28 10.48
N ALA A 20 -14.94 13.88 11.54
CA ALA A 20 -14.46 12.87 12.49
C ALA A 20 -14.19 11.53 11.78
N MET A 21 -15.11 11.04 10.94
CA MET A 21 -14.92 9.79 10.19
C MET A 21 -13.74 9.83 9.23
N ALA A 22 -13.48 10.98 8.58
CA ALA A 22 -12.32 11.16 7.71
C ALA A 22 -11.00 11.11 8.49
N LEU A 23 -10.97 11.63 9.72
CA LEU A 23 -9.79 11.57 10.60
C LEU A 23 -9.47 10.14 11.08
N PHE A 24 -10.45 9.22 11.07
CA PHE A 24 -10.24 7.81 11.42
C PHE A 24 -9.80 6.93 10.23
N GLN A 25 -9.70 7.48 9.02
CA GLN A 25 -9.10 6.78 7.88
C GLN A 25 -7.58 6.88 7.97
N GLY A 26 -6.99 6.04 8.84
CA GLY A 26 -5.55 5.74 8.74
C GLY A 26 -5.23 5.19 7.34
N ALA A 27 -3.99 5.37 6.89
CA ALA A 27 -3.53 4.81 5.62
C ALA A 27 -3.81 3.31 5.60
N ARG A 28 -4.82 2.90 4.82
CA ARG A 28 -5.10 1.48 4.63
C ARG A 28 -4.02 0.93 3.73
N ALA A 29 -3.06 0.22 4.31
CA ALA A 29 -2.19 -0.63 3.54
C ALA A 29 -3.07 -1.57 2.71
N GLN A 30 -2.86 -1.57 1.39
CA GLN A 30 -3.50 -2.55 0.51
C GLN A 30 -3.14 -3.94 1.04
N GLN A 31 -4.13 -4.83 1.14
CA GLN A 31 -3.84 -6.20 1.54
C GLN A 31 -2.90 -6.82 0.51
N LEU A 32 -1.69 -7.19 0.95
CA LEU A 32 -0.72 -7.84 0.10
C LEU A 32 -1.15 -9.30 -0.17
N SER A 33 -0.85 -9.78 -1.37
CA SER A 33 -1.10 -11.16 -1.77
C SER A 33 0.17 -11.75 -2.41
N PRO A 34 0.58 -12.97 -2.03
CA PRO A 34 1.65 -13.69 -2.72
C PRO A 34 1.35 -13.92 -4.22
N ALA A 35 0.07 -13.97 -4.59
CA ALA A 35 -0.40 -14.24 -5.94
C ALA A 35 -0.54 -12.98 -6.83
N TYR A 36 -0.03 -11.83 -6.39
CA TYR A 36 -0.25 -10.53 -7.05
C TYR A 36 0.16 -10.51 -8.53
N TYR A 37 1.21 -11.27 -8.90
CA TYR A 37 1.77 -11.29 -10.26
C TYR A 37 1.42 -12.55 -11.05
N ASP A 38 0.58 -13.45 -10.54
CA ASP A 38 0.37 -14.77 -11.14
C ASP A 38 -0.16 -14.69 -12.58
N GLU A 39 -1.02 -13.71 -12.88
CA GLU A 39 -1.58 -13.53 -14.23
C GLU A 39 -0.73 -12.63 -15.13
N SER A 40 -0.13 -11.58 -14.57
CA SER A 40 0.58 -10.55 -15.35
C SER A 40 2.04 -10.88 -15.60
N CYS A 41 2.70 -11.59 -14.67
CA CYS A 41 4.09 -12.01 -14.76
C CYS A 41 4.33 -13.28 -13.91
N PRO A 42 3.87 -14.46 -14.39
CA PRO A 42 3.87 -15.71 -13.62
C PRO A 42 5.26 -16.18 -13.17
N HIS A 43 6.32 -15.72 -13.83
CA HIS A 43 7.70 -16.11 -13.54
C HIS A 43 8.52 -14.99 -12.87
N VAL A 44 7.87 -13.97 -12.29
CA VAL A 44 8.57 -12.84 -11.66
C VAL A 44 9.53 -13.31 -10.57
N TYR A 45 9.11 -14.26 -9.74
CA TYR A 45 9.93 -14.75 -8.63
C TYR A 45 11.19 -15.47 -9.12
N ASP A 46 11.04 -16.37 -10.10
CA ASP A 46 12.15 -17.12 -10.67
C ASP A 46 13.12 -16.20 -11.42
N THR A 47 12.58 -15.22 -12.15
CA THR A 47 13.37 -14.23 -12.88
C THR A 47 14.24 -13.41 -11.94
N VAL A 48 13.64 -12.84 -10.89
CA VAL A 48 14.36 -12.04 -9.88
C VAL A 48 15.41 -12.89 -9.16
N ARG A 49 15.04 -14.12 -8.76
CA ARG A 49 15.97 -15.06 -8.10
C ARG A 49 17.18 -15.37 -8.98
N ARG A 50 16.96 -15.68 -10.26
CA ARG A 50 18.04 -15.99 -11.21
C ARG A 50 19.00 -14.81 -11.36
N VAL A 51 18.49 -13.60 -11.57
CA VAL A 51 19.30 -12.39 -11.70
C VAL A 51 20.12 -12.12 -10.44
N ILE A 52 19.54 -12.29 -9.26
CA ILE A 52 20.27 -12.14 -8.00
C ILE A 52 21.36 -13.20 -7.85
N GLN A 53 21.10 -14.44 -8.24
CA GLN A 53 22.10 -15.52 -8.21
C GLN A 53 23.26 -15.27 -9.17
N GLU A 54 22.98 -14.79 -10.38
CA GLU A 54 24.00 -14.38 -11.35
C GLU A 54 24.81 -13.19 -10.82
N ALA A 55 24.17 -12.15 -10.27
CA ALA A 55 24.87 -11.00 -9.69
C ALA A 55 25.79 -11.40 -8.52
N ARG A 56 25.37 -12.39 -7.71
CA ARG A 56 26.14 -12.92 -6.59
C ARG A 56 27.47 -13.52 -7.02
N THR A 57 27.57 -14.11 -8.22
CA THR A 57 28.84 -14.71 -8.66
C THR A 57 29.89 -13.66 -8.95
N ALA A 58 29.48 -12.45 -9.34
CA ALA A 58 30.37 -11.31 -9.55
C ALA A 58 30.68 -10.56 -8.23
N ASP A 59 29.67 -10.36 -7.38
CA ASP A 59 29.82 -9.76 -6.06
C ASP A 59 28.99 -10.50 -5.00
N PRO A 60 29.64 -11.30 -4.12
CA PRO A 60 28.94 -11.99 -3.03
C PRO A 60 28.22 -11.05 -2.05
N ARG A 61 28.63 -9.77 -1.97
CA ARG A 61 28.05 -8.77 -1.05
C ARG A 61 26.71 -8.22 -1.53
N ILE A 62 26.34 -8.42 -2.80
CA ILE A 62 25.11 -7.88 -3.39
C ILE A 62 23.85 -8.27 -2.60
N LEU A 63 23.82 -9.48 -2.02
CA LEU A 63 22.68 -9.93 -1.21
C LEU A 63 22.45 -9.04 0.01
N ALA A 64 23.53 -8.73 0.74
CA ALA A 64 23.45 -7.85 1.92
C ALA A 64 23.11 -6.41 1.52
N ASN A 65 23.65 -5.94 0.39
CA ASN A 65 23.36 -4.61 -0.14
C ASN A 65 21.88 -4.46 -0.52
N LEU A 66 21.28 -5.45 -1.18
CA LEU A 66 19.87 -5.44 -1.57
C LEU A 66 18.93 -5.45 -0.35
N VAL A 67 19.22 -6.27 0.66
CA VAL A 67 18.44 -6.27 1.91
C VAL A 67 18.56 -4.94 2.64
N ARG A 68 19.78 -4.37 2.69
CA ARG A 68 19.98 -3.03 3.25
C ARG A 68 19.21 -1.97 2.46
N LEU A 69 19.22 -2.03 1.14
CA LEU A 69 18.47 -1.11 0.28
C LEU A 69 16.96 -1.18 0.57
N GLN A 70 16.39 -2.39 0.62
CA GLN A 70 14.98 -2.59 0.97
C GLN A 70 14.64 -2.01 2.36
N PHE A 71 15.54 -2.14 3.33
CA PHE A 71 15.36 -1.55 4.66
C PHE A 71 15.45 -0.02 4.65
N HIS A 72 16.28 0.58 3.78
CA HIS A 72 16.40 2.03 3.65
C HIS A 72 15.21 2.66 2.91
N ASP A 73 14.55 1.89 2.03
CA ASP A 73 13.37 2.35 1.26
C ASP A 73 12.04 2.20 2.01
N CYS A 74 11.94 1.24 2.94
CA CYS A 74 10.77 1.05 3.81
C CYS A 74 10.71 2.09 4.92
#